data_AF-A0A350JEV9-F1
#
_entry.id   AF-A0A350JEV9-F1
#
_cell.length_a   1.000
_cell.length_b   1.000
_cell.length_c   1.000
_cell.angle_alpha   90.00
_cell.angle_beta   90.00
_cell.angle_gamma   90.00
#
_symmetry.space_group_name_H-M   'P 1'
#
loop_
_entity.id
_entity.type
_entity.pdbx_description
1 polymer ?
#
loop_
_entity_poly.entity_id
_entity_poly.type
_entity_poly.pdbx_seq_one_letter_code
_entity_poly.pdbx_strand_id
1 'polypeptide(L)'
;MKLQPPEISLIVEQIVKFNHCWKLARRKLGEEHPLAQALRDRKSCLQATLIREFPNEVELRLDLVTSSEEPIYGIQFKKKKDIDATFSRNDAAHLPVRVASELFSENELTKWVQNE
;
A
#
# COMPACT_ATOMS: atom_id res chain seq x y z
N MET A 1 2.81 -16.04 -24.90
CA MET A 1 3.22 -16.13 -23.48
C MET A 1 2.14 -15.43 -22.65
N LYS A 2 1.35 -16.16 -21.84
CA LYS A 2 0.40 -15.52 -20.92
C LYS A 2 1.19 -15.16 -19.66
N LEU A 3 1.31 -13.87 -19.36
CA LEU A 3 1.85 -13.43 -18.08
C LEU A 3 0.88 -13.92 -17.00
N GLN A 4 1.36 -14.73 -16.06
CA GLN A 4 0.60 -15.03 -14.87
C GLN A 4 0.43 -13.73 -14.08
N PRO A 5 -0.77 -13.46 -13.52
CA PRO A 5 -0.94 -12.34 -12.63
C PRO A 5 0.04 -12.49 -11.45
N PRO A 6 0.67 -11.39 -10.99
CA PRO A 6 1.62 -11.46 -9.89
C PRO A 6 0.95 -12.01 -8.64
N GLU A 7 1.61 -12.87 -7.89
CA GLU A 7 1.04 -13.33 -6.62
C GLU A 7 0.91 -12.15 -5.64
N ILE A 8 -0.17 -12.16 -4.84
CA ILE A 8 -0.44 -11.10 -3.87
C ILE A 8 0.72 -10.91 -2.87
N SER A 9 1.36 -12.01 -2.46
CA SER A 9 2.54 -12.05 -1.59
C SER A 9 3.72 -11.28 -2.20
N LEU A 10 3.97 -11.47 -3.50
CA LEU A 10 5.05 -10.81 -4.23
C LEU A 10 4.84 -9.29 -4.31
N ILE A 11 3.60 -8.83 -4.48
CA ILE A 11 3.30 -7.39 -4.46
C ILE A 11 3.54 -6.81 -3.07
N VAL A 12 3.08 -7.49 -2.01
CA VAL A 12 3.28 -7.03 -0.64
C VAL A 12 4.76 -7.00 -0.26
N GLU A 13 5.53 -8.01 -0.65
CA GLU A 13 6.98 -8.03 -0.43
C GLU A 13 7.66 -6.84 -1.11
N GLN A 14 7.27 -6.51 -2.35
CA GLN A 14 7.77 -5.33 -3.03
C GLN A 14 7.38 -4.04 -2.31
N ILE A 15 6.13 -3.89 -1.86
CA ILE A 15 5.70 -2.72 -1.10
C ILE A 15 6.58 -2.52 0.13
N VAL A 16 6.85 -3.59 0.90
CA VAL A 16 7.71 -3.54 2.09
C VAL A 16 9.13 -3.10 1.72
N LYS A 17 9.73 -3.69 0.67
CA LYS A 17 11.09 -3.35 0.23
C LYS A 17 11.20 -1.90 -0.24
N PHE A 18 10.27 -1.43 -1.08
CA PHE A 18 10.27 -0.05 -1.56
C PHE A 18 10.01 0.96 -0.42
N ASN A 19 9.15 0.63 0.55
CA ASN A 19 8.96 1.45 1.74
C ASN A 19 10.24 1.57 2.57
N HIS A 20 10.96 0.46 2.76
CA HIS A 20 12.24 0.48 3.47
C HIS A 20 13.30 1.32 2.74
N CYS A 21 13.42 1.14 1.42
CA CYS A 21 14.31 1.96 0.59
C CYS A 21 13.95 3.44 0.64
N TRP A 22 12.67 3.80 0.55
CA TRP A 22 12.21 5.19 0.69
C TRP A 22 12.57 5.78 2.05
N LYS A 23 12.28 5.08 3.16
CA LYS A 23 12.64 5.55 4.51
C LYS A 23 14.15 5.79 4.65
N LEU A 24 14.97 4.94 4.05
CA LEU A 24 16.42 5.10 4.03
C LEU A 24 16.86 6.28 3.16
N ALA A 25 16.34 6.41 1.95
CA ALA A 25 16.65 7.49 1.02
C ALA A 25 16.23 8.85 1.59
N ARG A 26 15.01 8.96 2.12
CA ARG A 26 14.51 10.16 2.82
C ARG A 26 15.45 10.61 3.94
N ARG A 27 15.90 9.66 4.77
CA ARG A 27 16.80 9.96 5.90
C ARG A 27 18.18 10.43 5.45
N LYS A 28 18.71 9.87 4.36
CA LYS A 28 20.06 10.16 3.88
C LYS A 28 20.16 11.36 2.95
N LEU A 29 19.13 11.57 2.13
CA LEU A 29 19.15 12.50 1.00
C LEU A 29 18.11 13.63 1.14
N GLY A 30 17.17 13.51 2.06
CA GLY A 30 16.02 14.41 2.19
C GLY A 30 14.77 13.89 1.46
N GLU A 31 13.58 14.34 1.89
CA GLU A 31 12.29 13.98 1.26
C GLU A 31 12.18 14.50 -0.18
N GLU A 32 12.70 15.70 -0.44
CA GLU A 32 12.65 16.34 -1.77
C GLU A 32 13.67 15.77 -2.77
N HIS A 33 14.51 14.82 -2.35
CA HIS A 33 15.47 14.22 -3.27
C HIS A 33 14.76 13.34 -4.31
N PRO A 34 15.07 13.44 -5.62
CA PRO A 34 14.36 12.70 -6.67
C PRO A 34 14.27 11.18 -6.44
N LEU A 35 15.33 10.58 -5.90
CA LEU A 35 15.32 9.15 -5.54
C LEU A 35 14.32 8.82 -4.42
N ALA A 36 14.21 9.66 -3.39
CA ALA A 36 13.26 9.44 -2.30
C ALA A 36 11.82 9.53 -2.83
N GLN A 37 11.52 10.54 -3.66
CA GLN A 37 10.24 10.69 -4.32
C GLN A 37 9.92 9.50 -5.23
N ALA A 38 10.85 9.08 -6.10
CA ALA A 38 10.64 7.93 -6.99
C ALA A 38 10.36 6.62 -6.24
N LEU A 39 11.04 6.38 -5.11
CA LEU A 39 10.79 5.20 -4.26
C LEU A 39 9.43 5.26 -3.56
N ARG A 40 9.04 6.45 -3.08
CA ARG A 40 7.71 6.70 -2.48
C ARG A 40 6.60 6.46 -3.51
N ASP A 41 6.78 6.98 -4.71
CA ASP A 41 5.78 6.87 -5.77
C ASP A 41 5.68 5.43 -6.26
N ARG A 42 6.83 4.72 -6.41
CA ARG A 42 6.82 3.29 -6.74
C ARG A 42 6.11 2.45 -5.69
N LYS A 43 6.33 2.72 -4.39
CA LYS A 43 5.59 2.08 -3.30
C LYS A 43 4.09 2.33 -3.47
N SER A 44 3.68 3.57 -3.72
CA SER A 44 2.27 3.96 -3.85
C SER A 44 1.60 3.33 -5.07
N CYS A 45 2.30 3.23 -6.21
CA CYS A 45 1.84 2.48 -7.37
C CYS A 45 1.60 1.00 -7.07
N LEU A 46 2.51 0.35 -6.33
CA LEU A 46 2.33 -1.05 -5.94
C LEU A 46 1.14 -1.25 -4.98
N GLN A 47 0.91 -0.30 -4.07
CA GLN A 47 -0.28 -0.29 -3.22
C GLN A 47 -1.57 -0.18 -4.05
N ALA A 48 -1.58 0.68 -5.08
CA ALA A 48 -2.70 0.78 -6.00
C ALA A 48 -2.90 -0.49 -6.84
N THR A 49 -1.82 -1.11 -7.31
CA THR A 49 -1.88 -2.40 -8.00
C THR A 49 -2.48 -3.48 -7.09
N LEU A 50 -2.05 -3.57 -5.82
CA LEU A 50 -2.60 -4.53 -4.87
C LEU A 50 -4.13 -4.42 -4.75
N ILE A 51 -4.65 -3.20 -4.62
CA ILE A 51 -6.08 -2.96 -4.44
C ILE A 51 -6.87 -3.28 -5.72
N ARG A 52 -6.35 -2.88 -6.89
CA ARG A 52 -7.02 -3.09 -8.19
C ARG A 52 -7.04 -4.55 -8.63
N GLU A 53 -5.94 -5.26 -8.44
CA GLU A 53 -5.80 -6.66 -8.88
C GLU A 53 -6.42 -7.65 -7.87
N PHE A 54 -6.51 -7.26 -6.58
CA PHE A 54 -7.03 -8.12 -5.52
C PHE A 54 -8.17 -7.49 -4.70
N PRO A 55 -9.20 -6.88 -5.31
CA PRO A 55 -10.26 -6.13 -4.59
C PRO A 55 -11.14 -7.01 -3.69
N ASN A 56 -11.11 -8.34 -3.92
CA ASN A 56 -11.82 -9.32 -3.09
C ASN A 56 -10.99 -9.82 -1.91
N GLU A 57 -9.68 -9.53 -1.89
CA GLU A 57 -8.76 -10.00 -0.85
C GLU A 57 -8.33 -8.87 0.09
N VAL A 58 -8.38 -7.62 -0.37
CA VAL A 58 -8.00 -6.44 0.41
C VAL A 58 -9.12 -5.40 0.52
N GLU A 59 -9.05 -4.58 1.56
CA GLU A 59 -9.93 -3.43 1.81
C GLU A 59 -9.13 -2.21 2.29
N LEU A 60 -9.73 -1.02 2.13
CA LEU A 60 -9.22 0.22 2.72
C LEU A 60 -10.01 0.53 3.98
N ARG A 61 -9.32 0.65 5.11
CA ARG A 61 -9.90 1.06 6.39
C ARG A 61 -9.21 2.31 6.88
N LEU A 62 -9.98 3.35 7.23
CA LEU A 62 -9.39 4.57 7.79
C LEU A 62 -8.76 4.25 9.15
N ASP A 63 -7.50 4.62 9.33
CA ASP A 63 -6.81 4.43 10.61
C ASP A 63 -7.08 5.64 11.52
N LEU A 64 -8.00 5.47 12.46
CA LEU A 64 -8.42 6.50 13.41
C LEU A 64 -7.46 6.70 14.59
N VAL A 65 -6.53 5.76 14.80
CA VAL A 65 -5.59 5.75 15.94
C VAL A 65 -4.14 5.98 15.50
N THR A 66 -3.95 6.37 14.25
CA THR A 66 -2.62 6.63 13.68
C THR A 66 -1.91 7.79 14.39
N SER A 67 -0.59 7.66 14.56
CA SER A 67 0.28 8.78 14.95
C SER A 67 0.83 9.55 13.74
N SER A 68 0.34 9.25 12.53
CA SER A 68 0.68 9.97 11.31
C SER A 68 0.21 11.43 11.37
N GLU A 69 1.00 12.32 10.79
CA GLU A 69 0.68 13.76 10.66
C GLU A 69 -0.49 14.01 9.69
N GLU A 70 -0.79 13.03 8.83
CA GLU A 70 -1.93 13.05 7.91
C GLU A 70 -2.81 11.79 8.06
N PRO A 71 -4.13 11.87 7.76
CA PRO A 71 -5.00 10.70 7.74
C PRO A 71 -4.50 9.64 6.76
N ILE A 72 -4.54 8.38 7.18
CA ILE A 72 -4.10 7.24 6.37
C ILE A 72 -5.18 6.16 6.31
N TYR A 73 -5.27 5.50 5.17
CA TYR A 73 -5.93 4.21 5.05
C TYR A 73 -4.93 3.09 5.35
N GLY A 74 -5.30 2.16 6.22
CA GLY A 74 -4.72 0.82 6.26
C GLY A 74 -5.26 0.00 5.09
N ILE A 75 -4.36 -0.63 4.34
CA ILE A 75 -4.67 -1.65 3.35
C ILE A 75 -4.65 -2.98 4.09
N GLN A 76 -5.84 -3.54 4.35
CA GLN A 76 -5.99 -4.74 5.16
C GLN A 76 -6.42 -5.92 4.33
N PHE A 77 -5.97 -7.12 4.69
CA PHE A 77 -6.51 -8.34 4.12
C PHE A 77 -7.84 -8.69 4.78
N LYS A 78 -8.86 -8.99 3.97
CA LYS A 78 -10.18 -9.43 4.45
C LYS A 78 -10.12 -10.79 5.16
N LYS A 79 -9.10 -11.59 4.84
CA LYS A 79 -8.79 -12.86 5.50
C LYS A 79 -7.30 -12.89 5.83
N LYS A 80 -6.94 -13.52 6.95
CA LYS A 80 -5.54 -13.67 7.35
C LYS A 80 -4.75 -14.33 6.21
N LYS A 81 -3.69 -13.68 5.77
CA LYS A 81 -2.83 -14.16 4.68
C LYS A 81 -1.44 -14.46 5.23
N ASP A 82 -0.93 -15.63 4.86
CA ASP A 82 0.48 -15.97 5.03
C ASP A 82 1.27 -15.28 3.92
N ILE A 83 2.12 -14.34 4.29
CA ILE A 83 2.93 -13.55 3.35
C ILE A 83 4.25 -14.28 3.06
N ASP A 84 4.80 -14.94 4.07
CA ASP A 84 5.91 -15.87 3.98
C ASP A 84 5.72 -17.02 4.99
N ALA A 85 6.65 -17.99 5.01
CA ALA A 85 6.60 -19.18 5.87
C ALA A 85 6.57 -18.88 7.39
N THR A 86 6.77 -17.62 7.79
CA THR A 86 6.97 -17.15 9.16
C THR A 86 6.07 -15.99 9.56
N PHE A 87 5.41 -15.32 8.60
CA PHE A 87 4.69 -14.08 8.84
C PHE A 87 3.27 -14.10 8.25
N SER A 88 2.28 -14.14 9.14
CA SER A 88 0.90 -13.81 8.81
C SER A 88 0.60 -12.39 9.25
N ARG A 89 -0.06 -11.62 8.39
CA ARG A 89 -0.42 -10.21 8.66
C ARG A 89 -1.85 -9.96 8.25
N ASN A 90 -2.56 -9.15 9.02
CA ASN A 90 -3.83 -8.56 8.58
C ASN A 90 -3.60 -7.23 7.86
N ASP A 91 -2.48 -6.55 8.14
CA ASP A 91 -2.08 -5.31 7.48
C ASP A 91 -1.09 -5.58 6.35
N ALA A 92 -1.44 -5.16 5.14
CA ALA A 92 -0.56 -5.23 3.97
C ALA A 92 0.34 -4.00 3.88
N ALA A 93 -0.24 -2.80 4.01
CA ALA A 93 0.48 -1.52 3.95
C ALA A 93 -0.42 -0.35 4.39
N HIS A 94 0.15 0.86 4.45
CA HIS A 94 -0.59 2.10 4.74
C HIS A 94 -0.43 3.13 3.64
N LEU A 95 -1.52 3.79 3.26
CA LEU A 95 -1.59 4.76 2.18
C LEU A 95 -2.26 6.05 2.68
N PRO A 96 -1.62 7.23 2.57
CA PRO A 96 -2.26 8.49 2.91
C PRO A 96 -3.55 8.72 2.13
N VAL A 97 -4.57 9.31 2.77
CA VAL A 97 -5.86 9.61 2.12
C VAL A 97 -5.66 10.54 0.90
N ARG A 98 -4.73 11.50 1.01
CA ARG A 98 -4.35 12.37 -0.11
C ARG A 98 -3.82 11.57 -1.31
N VAL A 99 -2.87 10.65 -1.07
CA VAL A 99 -2.28 9.82 -2.12
C VAL A 99 -3.31 8.85 -2.70
N ALA A 100 -4.21 8.30 -1.87
CA ALA A 100 -5.32 7.49 -2.35
C ALA A 100 -6.23 8.28 -3.31
N SER A 101 -6.52 9.54 -2.98
CA SER A 101 -7.33 10.44 -3.82
C SER A 101 -6.64 10.84 -5.13
N GLU A 102 -5.30 10.82 -5.16
CA GLU A 102 -4.51 11.05 -6.38
C GLU A 102 -4.46 9.80 -7.29
N LEU A 103 -4.47 8.60 -6.69
CA LEU A 103 -4.29 7.34 -7.41
C LEU A 103 -5.60 6.69 -7.87
N PHE A 104 -6.72 6.98 -7.20
CA PHE A 104 -8.01 6.33 -7.42
C PHE A 104 -9.09 7.34 -7.75
N SER A 105 -10.03 6.93 -8.59
CA SER A 105 -11.28 7.67 -8.78
C SER A 105 -12.18 7.60 -7.55
N GLU A 106 -13.09 8.56 -7.39
CA GLU A 106 -14.09 8.53 -6.31
C GLU A 106 -14.94 7.25 -6.31
N ASN A 107 -15.26 6.74 -7.50
CA ASN A 107 -16.00 5.48 -7.67
C ASN A 107 -15.21 4.26 -7.18
N GLU A 108 -13.89 4.25 -7.36
CA GLU A 108 -13.01 3.21 -6.83
C GLU A 108 -12.94 3.29 -5.29
N LEU A 109 -12.71 4.50 -4.75
CA LEU A 109 -12.65 4.72 -3.30
C LEU A 109 -13.95 4.32 -2.61
N THR A 110 -15.10 4.71 -3.16
CA THR A 110 -16.43 4.36 -2.62
C THR A 110 -16.66 2.84 -2.56
N LYS A 111 -16.04 2.07 -3.47
CA LYS A 111 -16.17 0.61 -3.49
C LYS A 111 -15.26 -0.09 -2.48
N TRP A 112 -14.10 0.48 -2.18
CA TRP A 112 -13.04 -0.21 -1.42
C TRP A 112 -12.88 0.29 0.00
N VAL A 113 -13.28 1.53 0.28
CA VAL A 113 -13.29 2.09 1.63
C VAL A 113 -14.46 1.49 2.40
N GLN A 114 -14.16 0.80 3.49
CA GLN A 114 -15.16 0.35 4.45
C GLN A 114 -15.38 1.45 5.49
N ASN A 115 -16.63 1.87 5.66
CA ASN A 115 -17.07 2.76 6.73
C ASN A 115 -17.58 1.88 7.87
N GLU A 116 -16.76 1.63 8.89
CA GLU A 116 -17.19 1.06 10.17
C GLU A 116 -16.61 1.89 11.33
#